data_AF-A0A166JLY8-F1
#
_entry.id   AF-A0A166JLY8-F1
#
_cell.length_a   1.000
_cell.length_b   1.000
_cell.length_c   1.000
_cell.angle_alpha   90.00
_cell.angle_beta   90.00
_cell.angle_gamma   90.00
#
_symmetry.space_group_name_H-M   'P 1'
#
loop_
_entity.id
_entity.type
_entity.pdbx_description
1 polymer ?
#
loop_
_entity_poly.entity_id
_entity_poly.type
_entity_poly.pdbx_seq_one_letter_code
_entity_poly.pdbx_strand_id
1 'polypeptide(L)'
;WEATNPPPSMHIHLEPEVTKEFLEGYQKDESFKRKWKDTEFPQTKWDPGNRFYKDKDGLLFFRDADYQPRLCVPKSEQSALLKEAHNQPYGGAHIG
;
A
#
# COMPACT_ATOMS: atom_id res chain seq x y z
N TRP A 1 12.09 24.79 1.07
CA TRP A 1 11.30 24.27 2.22
C TRP A 1 10.91 22.79 2.03
N GLU A 2 10.91 22.27 0.80
CA GLU A 2 10.56 20.86 0.48
C GLU A 2 11.68 19.82 0.67
N ALA A 3 12.88 20.21 1.12
CA ALA A 3 14.03 19.31 1.21
C ALA A 3 14.21 18.61 2.58
N THR A 4 13.49 19.04 3.62
CA THR A 4 13.78 18.63 5.01
C THR A 4 12.65 17.90 5.73
N ASN A 5 11.47 17.77 5.13
CA ASN A 5 10.35 17.05 5.70
C ASN A 5 9.93 15.94 4.71
N PRO A 6 10.40 14.69 4.89
CA PRO A 6 9.89 13.59 4.09
C PRO A 6 8.37 13.50 4.28
N PRO A 7 7.59 13.18 3.24
CA PRO A 7 6.15 13.03 3.37
C PRO A 7 5.84 11.96 4.42
N PRO A 8 4.81 12.15 5.25
CA PRO A 8 4.47 11.22 6.32
C PRO A 8 4.30 9.81 5.75
N SER A 9 5.16 8.89 6.21
CA SER A 9 5.08 7.47 5.87
C SER A 9 4.15 6.78 6.86
N MET A 10 3.03 6.24 6.37
CA MET A 10 2.19 5.37 7.18
C MET A 10 2.88 4.02 7.31
N HIS A 11 3.22 3.65 8.55
CA HIS A 11 3.78 2.35 8.86
C HIS A 11 2.63 1.39 9.18
N ILE A 12 2.26 0.55 8.20
CA ILE A 12 1.33 -0.55 8.42
C ILE A 12 2.15 -1.77 8.81
N HIS A 13 1.82 -2.37 9.95
CA HIS A 13 2.36 -3.65 10.35
C HIS A 13 1.29 -4.71 10.11
N LEU A 14 1.54 -5.61 9.16
CA LEU A 14 0.73 -6.79 8.92
C LEU A 14 1.42 -8.00 9.55
N GLU A 15 0.65 -9.02 9.90
CA GLU A 15 1.23 -10.29 10.31
C GLU A 15 2.08 -10.86 9.17
N PRO A 16 3.18 -11.61 9.46
CA PRO A 16 4.09 -12.09 8.43
C PRO A 16 3.41 -12.96 7.36
N GLU A 17 2.41 -13.74 7.76
CA GLU A 17 1.63 -14.59 6.86
C GLU A 17 0.80 -13.75 5.89
N VAL A 18 0.07 -12.76 6.40
CA VAL A 18 -0.71 -11.81 5.59
C VAL A 18 0.20 -11.00 4.67
N THR A 19 1.38 -10.57 5.16
CA THR A 19 2.37 -9.85 4.36
C THR A 19 2.80 -10.69 3.15
N LYS A 20 3.06 -11.98 3.35
CA LYS A 20 3.41 -12.90 2.27
C LYS A 20 2.29 -13.03 1.24
N GLU A 21 1.04 -13.16 1.68
CA GLU A 21 -0.13 -13.22 0.80
C GLU A 21 -0.26 -11.95 -0.05
N PHE A 22 -0.02 -10.77 0.53
CA PHE A 22 0.04 -9.50 -0.20
C PHE A 22 1.13 -9.49 -1.26
N LEU A 23 2.35 -9.91 -0.92
CA LEU A 23 3.48 -9.96 -1.85
C LEU A 23 3.26 -10.93 -3.01
N GLU A 24 2.64 -12.08 -2.75
CA GLU A 24 2.23 -13.03 -3.79
C GLU A 24 1.08 -12.47 -4.63
N GLY A 25 0.12 -11.80 -3.99
CA GLY A 25 -1.01 -11.14 -4.63
C GLY A 25 -0.55 -10.08 -5.63
N TYR A 26 0.41 -9.22 -5.27
CA TYR A 26 0.95 -8.22 -6.19
C TYR A 26 1.51 -8.82 -7.47
N GLN A 27 2.16 -9.99 -7.40
CA GLN A 27 2.77 -10.63 -8.57
C GLN A 27 1.73 -11.21 -9.54
N LYS A 28 0.53 -11.53 -9.03
CA LYS A 28 -0.58 -12.15 -9.77
C LYS A 28 -1.66 -11.13 -10.18
N ASP A 29 -1.73 -9.99 -9.52
CA ASP A 29 -2.72 -8.94 -9.80
C ASP A 29 -2.26 -8.03 -10.95
N GLU A 30 -2.94 -8.11 -12.10
CA GLU A 30 -2.61 -7.31 -13.29
C GLU A 30 -2.64 -5.79 -13.04
N SER A 31 -3.41 -5.32 -12.04
CA SER A 31 -3.48 -3.91 -11.68
C SER A 31 -2.23 -3.42 -10.96
N PHE A 32 -1.60 -4.31 -10.18
CA PHE A 32 -0.48 -3.96 -9.29
C PHE A 32 0.85 -4.55 -9.69
N LYS A 33 0.90 -5.66 -10.43
CA LYS A 33 2.13 -6.37 -10.81
C LYS A 33 3.19 -5.46 -11.41
N ARG A 34 2.80 -4.66 -12.40
CA ARG A 34 3.72 -3.72 -13.05
C ARG A 34 4.17 -2.63 -12.07
N LYS A 35 3.23 -2.02 -11.35
CA LYS A 35 3.51 -0.94 -10.38
C LYS A 35 4.41 -1.42 -9.24
N TRP A 36 4.16 -2.61 -8.73
CA TRP A 36 5.00 -3.27 -7.73
C TRP A 36 6.39 -3.55 -8.30
N LYS A 37 6.52 -4.08 -9.52
CA LYS A 37 7.83 -4.33 -10.13
C LYS A 37 8.63 -3.05 -10.40
N ASP A 38 7.99 -2.01 -10.91
CA ASP A 38 8.60 -0.72 -11.27
C ASP A 38 8.92 0.15 -10.04
N THR A 39 8.39 -0.18 -8.87
CA THR A 39 8.64 0.57 -7.63
C THR A 39 9.78 -0.06 -6.83
N GLU A 40 10.81 0.73 -6.54
CA GLU A 40 11.97 0.34 -5.76
C GLU A 40 11.84 0.79 -4.30
N PHE A 41 12.45 0.04 -3.38
CA PHE A 41 12.66 0.45 -1.99
C PHE A 41 14.14 0.30 -1.61
N PRO A 42 14.75 1.27 -0.92
CA PRO A 42 14.20 2.59 -0.60
C PRO A 42 14.03 3.44 -1.86
N GLN A 43 13.01 4.31 -1.89
CA GLN A 43 12.81 5.23 -3.01
C GLN A 43 13.96 6.25 -3.02
N THR A 44 14.96 6.05 -3.87
CA THR A 44 16.13 6.94 -3.96
C THR A 44 15.88 8.22 -4.74
N LYS A 45 14.82 8.25 -5.56
CA LYS A 45 14.42 9.42 -6.36
C LYS A 45 12.94 9.68 -6.18
N TRP A 46 12.62 10.90 -5.73
CA TRP A 46 11.26 11.39 -5.73
C TRP A 46 10.84 11.69 -7.18
N ASP A 47 9.82 10.99 -7.66
CA ASP A 47 9.18 11.28 -8.95
C ASP A 47 7.76 11.78 -8.69
N PRO A 48 7.44 13.05 -8.98
CA PRO A 48 6.10 13.61 -8.73
C PRO A 48 5.01 13.00 -9.63
N GLY A 49 5.39 12.31 -10.71
CA GLY A 49 4.47 11.56 -11.57
C GLY A 49 4.12 10.17 -11.00
N ASN A 50 5.02 9.58 -10.24
CA ASN A 50 4.86 8.27 -9.62
C ASN A 50 4.37 8.40 -8.18
N ARG A 51 3.08 8.18 -8.02
CA ARG A 51 2.42 8.16 -6.71
C ARG A 51 2.54 6.83 -5.99
N PHE A 52 3.20 5.83 -6.58
CA PHE A 52 3.42 4.53 -5.96
C PHE A 52 4.78 4.47 -5.27
N TYR A 53 4.81 3.89 -4.08
CA TYR A 53 6.04 3.63 -3.34
C TYR A 53 5.92 2.32 -2.55
N LYS A 54 7.05 1.71 -2.20
CA LYS A 54 7.11 0.54 -1.32
C LYS A 54 7.57 0.93 0.07
N ASP A 55 7.19 0.14 1.07
CA ASP A 55 7.79 0.20 2.40
C ASP A 55 8.89 -0.88 2.56
N LYS A 56 9.56 -0.92 3.72
CA LYS A 56 10.61 -1.90 4.05
C LYS A 56 10.16 -3.36 3.92
N ASP A 57 8.87 -3.62 4.14
CA ASP A 57 8.27 -4.96 4.04
C ASP A 57 7.86 -5.31 2.59
N GLY A 58 8.13 -4.43 1.62
CA GLY A 58 7.82 -4.63 0.21
C GLY A 58 6.35 -4.40 -0.16
N LEU A 59 5.53 -3.96 0.79
CA LEU A 59 4.13 -3.57 0.59
C LEU A 59 4.03 -2.35 -0.33
N LEU A 60 3.06 -2.36 -1.24
CA LEU A 60 2.83 -1.28 -2.21
C LEU A 60 1.82 -0.28 -1.65
N PHE A 61 2.19 1.00 -1.73
CA PHE A 61 1.34 2.11 -1.34
C PHE A 61 1.10 3.04 -2.53
N PHE A 62 -0.07 3.67 -2.54
CA PHE A 62 -0.43 4.74 -3.45
C PHE A 62 -0.68 6.02 -2.64
N ARG A 63 -0.16 7.15 -3.10
CA ARG A 63 -0.50 8.48 -2.57
C ARG A 63 -1.73 9.02 -3.27
N ASP A 64 -2.80 9.28 -2.53
CA ASP A 64 -4.02 9.86 -3.08
C ASP A 64 -3.86 11.36 -3.43
N ALA A 65 -4.96 12.05 -3.76
CA ALA A 65 -4.94 13.46 -4.15
C ALA A 65 -4.38 14.38 -3.05
N ASP A 66 -4.56 14.00 -1.78
CA ASP A 66 -4.08 14.70 -0.60
C ASP A 66 -2.70 14.18 -0.13
N TYR A 67 -2.01 13.42 -0.98
CA TYR A 67 -0.74 12.75 -0.69
C TYR A 67 -0.77 11.77 0.49
N GLN A 68 -1.96 11.38 0.96
CA GLN A 68 -2.09 10.39 2.01
C GLN A 68 -1.79 8.99 1.46
N PRO A 69 -0.99 8.20 2.18
CA PRO A 69 -0.66 6.85 1.74
C PRO A 69 -1.81 5.88 1.96
N ARG A 70 -2.13 5.10 0.92
CA ARG A 70 -3.12 4.04 0.92
C ARG A 70 -2.46 2.73 0.55
N LEU A 71 -2.66 1.70 1.36
CA LEU A 71 -2.19 0.35 1.04
C LEU A 71 -2.89 -0.15 -0.21
N CYS A 72 -2.13 -0.59 -1.21
CA CYS A 72 -2.69 -1.29 -2.35
C CYS A 72 -3.03 -2.72 -1.91
N VAL A 73 -4.32 -3.06 -1.88
CA VAL A 73 -4.81 -4.39 -1.50
C VAL A 73 -5.01 -5.24 -2.75
N PRO A 74 -4.23 -6.32 -2.98
CA PRO A 74 -4.42 -7.20 -4.12
C PRO A 74 -5.82 -7.78 -4.17
N LYS A 75 -6.33 -8.08 -5.37
CA LYS A 75 -7.67 -8.62 -5.55
C LYS A 75 -7.94 -9.92 -4.77
N SER A 76 -6.92 -10.75 -4.55
CA SER A 76 -7.03 -11.97 -3.73
C SER A 76 -7.37 -11.66 -2.26
N GLU A 77 -6.88 -10.54 -1.74
CA GLU A 77 -6.98 -10.16 -0.32
C GLU A 77 -8.22 -9.31 -0.03
N GLN A 78 -8.84 -8.71 -1.05
CA GLN A 78 -10.00 -7.83 -0.88
C GLN A 78 -11.17 -8.53 -0.19
N SER A 79 -11.45 -9.79 -0.52
CA SER A 79 -12.55 -10.53 0.10
C SER A 79 -12.31 -10.83 1.59
N ALA A 80 -11.08 -11.14 1.97
CA ALA A 80 -10.70 -11.33 3.37
C ALA A 80 -10.84 -10.01 4.14
N LEU A 81 -10.30 -8.92 3.60
CA LEU A 81 -10.36 -7.60 4.21
C LEU A 81 -11.79 -7.07 4.36
N LEU A 82 -12.65 -7.28 3.36
CA LEU A 82 -14.08 -6.93 3.45
C LEU A 82 -14.81 -7.74 4.53
N LYS A 83 -14.46 -9.03 4.68
CA LYS A 83 -15.03 -9.90 5.71
C LYS A 83 -14.58 -9.48 7.10
N GLU A 84 -13.32 -9.11 7.27
CA GLU A 84 -12.79 -8.58 8.53
C GLU A 84 -13.42 -7.23 8.87
N ALA A 85 -13.52 -6.31 7.90
CA ALA A 85 -14.20 -5.03 8.09
C ALA A 85 -15.69 -5.18 8.44
N HIS A 86 -16.37 -6.17 7.86
CA HIS A 86 -17.76 -6.49 8.22
C HIS A 86 -17.87 -7.14 9.62
N ASN A 87 -16.85 -7.87 10.06
CA ASN A 87 -16.80 -8.53 11.37
C ASN A 87 -16.27 -7.63 12.50
N GLN A 88 -15.68 -6.47 12.18
CA GLN A 88 -15.32 -5.45 13.17
C GLN A 88 -16.39 -4.34 13.19
N PRO A 89 -17.36 -4.38 14.14
CA PRO A 89 -18.37 -3.33 14.26
C PRO A 89 -17.82 -1.96 14.70
N TYR A 90 -16.52 -1.84 15.01
CA TYR A 90 -15.86 -0.59 15.38
C TYR A 90 -14.46 -0.50 14.78
N GLY A 91 -14.32 0.27 13.69
CA GLY A 91 -13.05 0.92 13.32
C GLY A 91 -12.44 0.48 12.00
N GLY A 92 -12.67 1.24 10.93
CA GLY A 92 -11.96 1.04 9.67
C GLY A 92 -12.44 1.90 8.51
N ALA A 93 -12.53 3.22 8.71
CA ALA A 93 -12.66 4.25 7.69
C ALA A 93 -13.76 4.05 6.62
N HIS A 94 -14.96 4.53 6.97
CA HIS A 94 -15.87 5.13 5.99
C HIS A 94 -15.12 6.33 5.35
N ILE A 95 -14.73 6.20 4.09
CA ILE A 95 -14.53 7.36 3.21
C ILE A 95 -15.39 7.04 1.98
N GLY A 96 -16.43 7.86 1.80
CA GLY A 96 -17.54 7.63 0.85
C GLY A 96 -17.24 8.00 -0.58
#